data_AF-A0A6A2FHK3-F1
#
_entry.id   AF-A0A6A2FHK3-F1
#
_cell.length_a   1.000
_cell.length_b   1.000
_cell.length_c   1.000
_cell.angle_alpha   90.00
_cell.angle_beta   90.00
_cell.angle_gamma   90.00
#
_symmetry.space_group_name_H-M   'P 1'
#
loop_
_entity.id
_entity.type
_entity.pdbx_description
1 polymer ?
#
loop_
_entity_poly.entity_id
_entity_poly.type
_entity_poly.pdbx_seq_one_letter_code
_entity_poly.pdbx_strand_id
1 'polypeptide(L)'
;MLLSNFVGDERIFIDANIFIYNALDDPIYADSCTDFLRKVETNKIKAVITPHLMDEVLFKILIAQASQHLEKFTLPNLKKEMKKSSFSSKVYKPVREYSDYLTELTYSGLKILIVDAGVISKSIDLGSRYGLLTTDAIHLSTIMQYGINNIATNDSDFERVDSITLYKPEKSKA
;
A
#
# COMPACT_ATOMS: atom_id res chain seq x y z
N MET A 1 -1.29 14.93 -9.40
CA MET A 1 -2.60 14.72 -10.05
C MET A 1 -3.54 13.99 -9.09
N LEU A 2 -4.80 13.75 -9.47
CA LEU A 2 -5.78 13.04 -8.64
C LEU A 2 -6.03 11.63 -9.18
N LEU A 3 -6.40 10.66 -8.31
CA LEU A 3 -6.69 9.27 -8.71
C LEU A 3 -7.77 9.20 -9.80
N SER A 4 -8.79 10.06 -9.76
CA SER A 4 -9.83 10.14 -10.79
C SER A 4 -9.30 10.44 -12.18
N ASN A 5 -8.15 11.11 -12.27
CA ASN A 5 -7.55 11.55 -13.52
C ASN A 5 -6.63 10.51 -14.14
N PHE A 6 -6.32 9.42 -13.43
CA PHE A 6 -5.58 8.32 -14.04
C PHE A 6 -6.48 7.57 -15.02
N VAL A 7 -6.20 7.76 -16.31
CA VAL A 7 -6.90 7.14 -17.43
C VAL A 7 -5.86 6.55 -18.38
N GLY A 8 -6.06 5.31 -18.83
CA GLY A 8 -5.22 4.68 -19.85
C GLY A 8 -4.78 3.26 -19.51
N ASP A 9 -3.99 2.70 -20.42
CA ASP A 9 -3.49 1.32 -20.37
C ASP A 9 -2.12 1.19 -19.68
N GLU A 10 -1.51 2.32 -19.31
CA GLU A 10 -0.25 2.32 -18.58
C GLU A 10 -0.38 1.67 -17.21
N ARG A 11 0.73 1.14 -16.70
CA ARG A 11 0.77 0.58 -15.35
C ARG A 11 0.93 1.70 -14.32
N ILE A 12 0.25 1.53 -13.19
CA ILE A 12 0.38 2.40 -12.02
C ILE A 12 0.77 1.58 -10.79
N PHE A 13 1.82 2.03 -10.10
CA PHE A 13 2.18 1.46 -8.80
C PHE A 13 1.21 2.01 -7.75
N ILE A 14 0.60 1.13 -6.95
CA ILE A 14 -0.24 1.56 -5.84
C ILE A 14 0.60 1.52 -4.58
N ASP A 15 0.61 2.61 -3.82
CA ASP A 15 1.29 2.70 -2.53
C ASP A 15 0.40 2.22 -1.37
N ALA A 16 0.99 1.89 -0.23
CA ALA A 16 0.30 1.26 0.89
C ALA A 16 -0.87 2.12 1.41
N ASN A 17 -0.71 3.46 1.44
CA ASN A 17 -1.74 4.38 1.94
C ASN A 17 -3.08 4.24 1.22
N ILE A 18 -3.10 3.95 -0.08
CA ILE A 18 -4.34 3.76 -0.85
C ILE A 18 -5.14 2.56 -0.33
N PHE A 19 -4.45 1.45 -0.06
CA PHE A 19 -5.08 0.27 0.53
C PHE A 19 -5.47 0.50 1.98
N ILE A 20 -4.63 1.16 2.78
CA ILE A 20 -4.92 1.42 4.20
C ILE A 20 -6.14 2.32 4.37
N TYR A 21 -6.28 3.36 3.55
CA TYR A 21 -7.45 4.24 3.59
C TYR A 21 -8.73 3.49 3.25
N ASN A 22 -8.68 2.57 2.28
CA ASN A 22 -9.80 1.69 1.96
C ASN A 22 -10.07 0.64 3.07
N ALA A 23 -9.02 0.02 3.63
CA ALA A 23 -9.15 -1.07 4.60
C ALA A 23 -9.67 -0.61 5.97
N LEU A 24 -9.37 0.63 6.35
CA LEU A 24 -9.66 1.19 7.68
C LEU A 24 -10.75 2.26 7.64
N ASP A 25 -11.49 2.37 6.52
CA ASP A 25 -12.55 3.36 6.32
C ASP A 25 -12.10 4.79 6.68
N ASP A 26 -10.97 5.22 6.11
CA ASP A 26 -10.47 6.58 6.34
C ASP A 26 -11.52 7.64 5.98
N PRO A 27 -11.88 8.54 6.90
CA PRO A 27 -13.03 9.44 6.73
C PRO A 27 -12.83 10.51 5.66
N ILE A 28 -11.60 10.69 5.17
CA ILE A 28 -11.26 11.72 4.19
C ILE A 28 -11.03 11.09 2.82
N TYR A 29 -10.38 9.93 2.74
CA TYR A 29 -9.87 9.40 1.48
C TYR A 29 -10.49 8.07 1.05
N ALA A 30 -11.21 7.36 1.91
CA ALA A 30 -11.70 5.99 1.63
C ALA A 30 -12.54 5.89 0.35
N ASP A 31 -13.42 6.87 0.07
CA ASP A 31 -14.28 6.84 -1.12
C ASP A 31 -13.46 6.82 -2.41
N SER A 32 -12.50 7.75 -2.52
CA SER A 32 -11.63 7.85 -3.70
C SER A 32 -10.76 6.60 -3.90
N CYS A 33 -10.19 6.08 -2.82
CA CYS A 33 -9.38 4.86 -2.86
C CYS A 33 -10.23 3.66 -3.25
N THR A 34 -11.45 3.55 -2.73
CA THR A 34 -12.39 2.47 -3.05
C THR A 34 -12.80 2.51 -4.51
N ASP A 35 -13.14 3.68 -5.04
CA ASP A 35 -13.48 3.83 -6.46
C ASP A 35 -12.31 3.53 -7.39
N PHE A 36 -11.08 3.90 -6.98
CA PHE A 36 -9.87 3.56 -7.72
C PHE A 36 -9.60 2.05 -7.71
N LEU A 37 -9.67 1.39 -6.55
CA LEU A 37 -9.48 -0.06 -6.43
C LEU A 37 -10.57 -0.86 -7.18
N ARG A 38 -11.81 -0.37 -7.23
CA ARG A 38 -12.87 -0.98 -8.06
C ARG A 38 -12.54 -0.97 -9.55
N LYS A 39 -11.82 0.05 -10.03
CA LYS A 39 -11.32 0.07 -11.42
C LYS A 39 -10.21 -0.98 -11.64
N VAL A 40 -9.40 -1.28 -10.62
CA VAL A 40 -8.43 -2.37 -10.65
C VAL A 40 -9.14 -3.73 -10.68
N GLU A 41 -10.12 -3.92 -9.80
CA GLU A 41 -10.94 -5.14 -9.71
C GLU A 41 -11.67 -5.44 -11.03
N THR A 42 -12.21 -4.41 -11.69
CA THR A 42 -12.86 -4.54 -13.00
C THR A 42 -11.87 -4.55 -14.18
N ASN A 43 -10.56 -4.64 -13.92
CA ASN A 43 -9.47 -4.66 -14.91
C ASN A 43 -9.46 -3.44 -15.86
N LYS A 44 -10.09 -2.32 -15.46
CA LYS A 44 -10.03 -1.02 -16.15
C LYS A 44 -8.71 -0.28 -15.89
N ILE A 45 -8.04 -0.59 -14.78
CA ILE A 45 -6.72 -0.07 -14.43
C ILE A 45 -5.76 -1.25 -14.26
N LYS A 46 -4.58 -1.15 -14.88
CA LYS A 46 -3.46 -2.07 -14.69
C LYS A 46 -2.62 -1.59 -13.50
N ALA A 47 -2.87 -2.12 -12.33
CA ALA A 47 -2.14 -1.79 -11.12
C ALA A 47 -0.99 -2.74 -10.85
N VAL A 48 0.01 -2.28 -10.13
CA VAL A 48 1.12 -3.10 -9.65
C VAL A 48 1.50 -2.76 -8.22
N ILE A 49 1.96 -3.77 -7.47
CA ILE A 49 2.47 -3.64 -6.10
C ILE A 49 3.70 -4.54 -5.90
N THR A 50 4.31 -4.52 -4.71
CA THR A 50 5.36 -5.48 -4.30
C THR A 50 4.93 -6.31 -3.10
N PRO A 51 5.61 -7.44 -2.80
CA PRO A 51 5.41 -8.15 -1.54
C PRO A 51 5.69 -7.30 -0.29
N HIS A 52 6.62 -6.35 -0.36
CA HIS A 52 6.94 -5.44 0.76
C HIS A 52 5.75 -4.52 1.07
N LEU A 53 5.04 -4.07 0.04
CA LEU A 53 3.81 -3.30 0.20
C LEU A 53 2.70 -4.12 0.84
N MET A 54 2.53 -5.39 0.43
CA MET A 54 1.56 -6.28 1.06
C MET A 54 1.86 -6.44 2.55
N ASP A 55 3.12 -6.68 2.92
CA ASP A 55 3.55 -6.77 4.32
C ASP A 55 3.18 -5.49 5.09
N GLU A 56 3.46 -4.32 4.52
CA GLU A 56 3.15 -3.04 5.15
C GLU A 56 1.64 -2.84 5.39
N VAL A 57 0.81 -3.12 4.39
CA VAL A 57 -0.66 -3.01 4.48
C VAL A 57 -1.19 -3.97 5.55
N LEU A 58 -0.82 -5.25 5.47
CA LEU A 58 -1.30 -6.28 6.40
C LEU A 58 -0.83 -6.01 7.83
N PHE A 59 0.41 -5.54 8.01
CA PHE A 59 0.93 -5.16 9.32
C PHE A 59 0.17 -3.96 9.90
N LYS A 60 -0.11 -2.93 9.10
CA LYS A 60 -0.87 -1.76 9.58
C LYS A 60 -2.31 -2.10 9.96
N ILE A 61 -2.97 -3.01 9.22
CA ILE A 61 -4.28 -3.54 9.61
C ILE A 61 -4.18 -4.29 10.93
N LEU A 62 -3.17 -5.17 11.10
CA LEU A 62 -2.93 -5.87 12.36
C LEU A 62 -2.76 -4.91 13.54
N ILE A 63 -1.96 -3.84 13.37
CA ILE A 63 -1.72 -2.83 14.40
C ILE A 63 -3.00 -2.07 14.73
N ALA A 64 -3.77 -1.64 13.72
CA ALA A 64 -5.03 -0.93 13.92
C ALA A 64 -6.01 -1.79 14.72
N GLN A 65 -6.16 -3.06 14.35
CA GLN A 65 -7.09 -4.00 14.98
C GLN A 65 -6.66 -4.37 16.41
N ALA A 66 -5.36 -4.59 16.63
CA ALA A 66 -4.84 -4.80 17.97
C ALA A 66 -5.05 -3.57 18.87
N SER A 67 -4.89 -2.37 18.34
CA SER A 67 -5.06 -1.13 19.11
C SER A 67 -6.50 -0.94 19.62
N GLN A 68 -7.51 -1.49 18.95
CA GLN A 68 -8.91 -1.48 19.41
C GLN A 68 -9.18 -2.44 20.58
N HIS A 69 -8.25 -3.35 20.89
CA HIS A 69 -8.43 -4.38 21.91
C HIS A 69 -7.39 -4.30 23.03
N LEU A 70 -6.44 -3.38 22.93
CA LEU A 70 -5.41 -3.13 23.94
C LEU A 70 -5.67 -1.79 24.60
N GLU A 71 -5.75 -1.79 25.94
CA GLU A 71 -5.86 -0.53 26.71
C GLU A 71 -4.67 0.40 26.47
N LYS A 72 -3.46 -0.16 26.30
CA LYS A 72 -2.25 0.57 25.95
C LYS A 72 -1.45 -0.17 24.89
N PHE A 73 -1.47 0.37 23.68
CA PHE A 73 -0.70 -0.16 22.57
C PHE A 73 0.81 0.10 22.77
N THR A 74 1.60 -0.97 22.81
CA THR A 74 3.06 -0.97 22.68
C THR A 74 3.50 -2.26 22.00
N LEU A 75 4.63 -2.26 21.29
CA LEU A 75 5.15 -3.49 20.65
C LEU A 75 5.38 -4.64 21.64
N PRO A 76 5.94 -4.43 22.85
CA PRO A 76 6.05 -5.50 23.85
C PRO A 76 4.69 -6.04 24.30
N ASN A 77 3.70 -5.17 24.53
CA ASN A 77 2.36 -5.61 24.93
C ASN A 77 1.67 -6.39 23.81
N LEU A 78 1.77 -5.91 22.56
CA LEU A 78 1.29 -6.64 21.40
C LEU A 78 1.90 -8.03 21.36
N LYS A 79 3.25 -8.14 21.38
CA LYS A 79 3.94 -9.44 21.36
C LYS A 79 3.52 -10.37 22.49
N LYS A 80 3.22 -9.84 23.68
CA LYS A 80 2.71 -10.62 24.81
C LYS A 80 1.30 -11.15 24.52
N GLU A 81 0.39 -10.30 24.06
CA GLU A 81 -1.00 -10.65 23.81
C GLU A 81 -1.16 -11.57 22.59
N MET A 82 -0.32 -11.41 21.56
CA MET A 82 -0.27 -12.29 20.38
C MET A 82 0.02 -13.76 20.71
N LYS A 83 0.56 -14.08 21.89
CA LYS A 83 0.75 -15.47 22.35
C LYS A 83 -0.56 -16.16 22.74
N LYS A 84 -1.64 -15.41 22.96
CA LYS A 84 -2.97 -15.95 23.28
C LYS A 84 -3.72 -16.18 21.97
N SER A 85 -4.09 -17.43 21.70
CA SER A 85 -4.80 -17.80 20.46
C SER A 85 -6.11 -17.06 20.26
N SER A 86 -6.85 -16.78 21.34
CA SER A 86 -8.09 -15.99 21.27
C SER A 86 -7.85 -14.56 20.81
N PHE A 87 -6.76 -13.93 21.24
CA PHE A 87 -6.39 -12.58 20.81
C PHE A 87 -5.86 -12.60 19.37
N SER A 88 -4.90 -13.48 19.06
CA SER A 88 -4.28 -13.54 17.74
C SER A 88 -5.29 -13.86 16.64
N SER A 89 -6.16 -14.87 16.83
CA SER A 89 -7.23 -15.17 15.87
C SER A 89 -8.19 -14.01 15.66
N LYS A 90 -8.49 -13.23 16.72
CA LYS A 90 -9.37 -12.07 16.64
C LYS A 90 -8.76 -10.97 15.77
N VAL A 91 -7.50 -10.60 16.01
CA VAL A 91 -6.85 -9.50 15.26
C VAL A 91 -6.39 -9.91 13.87
N TYR A 92 -6.13 -11.20 13.62
CA TYR A 92 -5.78 -11.71 12.28
C TYR A 92 -6.98 -11.96 11.38
N LYS A 93 -8.20 -12.02 11.91
CA LYS A 93 -9.41 -12.16 11.08
C LYS A 93 -9.50 -11.08 9.98
N PRO A 94 -9.49 -9.77 10.30
CA PRO A 94 -9.51 -8.71 9.29
C PRO A 94 -8.24 -8.68 8.42
N VAL A 95 -7.08 -9.08 8.95
CA VAL A 95 -5.83 -9.19 8.16
C VAL A 95 -5.98 -10.26 7.08
N ARG A 96 -6.59 -11.41 7.43
CA ARG A 96 -6.87 -12.49 6.47
C ARG A 96 -7.88 -12.03 5.42
N GLU A 97 -8.99 -11.44 5.84
CA GLU A 97 -10.02 -10.93 4.92
C GLU A 97 -9.44 -9.94 3.91
N TYR A 98 -8.57 -9.02 4.35
CA TYR A 98 -7.93 -8.07 3.43
C TYR A 98 -6.84 -8.73 2.56
N SER A 99 -6.12 -9.72 3.08
CA SER A 99 -5.17 -10.51 2.29
C SER A 99 -5.87 -11.31 1.18
N ASP A 100 -7.05 -11.84 1.46
CA ASP A 100 -7.88 -12.54 0.47
C ASP A 100 -8.35 -11.54 -0.60
N TYR A 101 -8.80 -10.34 -0.21
CA TYR A 101 -9.13 -9.26 -1.14
C TYR A 101 -7.94 -8.85 -2.04
N LEU A 102 -6.75 -8.66 -1.48
CA LEU A 102 -5.54 -8.38 -2.28
C LEU A 102 -5.25 -9.50 -3.28
N THR A 103 -5.47 -10.76 -2.88
CA THR A 103 -5.31 -11.93 -3.75
C THR A 103 -6.34 -11.92 -4.88
N GLU A 104 -7.60 -11.59 -4.59
CA GLU A 104 -8.67 -11.47 -5.59
C GLU A 104 -8.36 -10.39 -6.65
N LEU A 105 -7.80 -9.26 -6.24
CA LEU A 105 -7.33 -8.22 -7.17
C LEU A 105 -6.28 -8.77 -8.16
N THR A 106 -5.47 -9.77 -7.77
CA THR A 106 -4.48 -10.38 -8.67
C THR A 106 -5.08 -11.23 -9.78
N TYR A 107 -6.33 -11.70 -9.62
CA TYR A 107 -7.06 -12.37 -10.70
C TYR A 107 -7.59 -11.38 -11.76
N SER A 108 -7.45 -10.08 -11.53
CA SER A 108 -7.94 -9.01 -12.39
C SER A 108 -6.83 -8.01 -12.79
N GLY A 109 -6.94 -6.75 -12.37
CA GLY A 109 -6.08 -5.66 -12.81
C GLY A 109 -4.76 -5.53 -12.05
N LEU A 110 -4.55 -6.25 -10.95
CA LEU A 110 -3.37 -6.12 -10.10
C LEU A 110 -2.28 -7.15 -10.45
N LYS A 111 -1.01 -6.73 -10.48
CA LYS A 111 0.14 -7.64 -10.55
C LYS A 111 1.13 -7.37 -9.42
N ILE A 112 1.67 -8.44 -8.84
CA ILE A 112 2.75 -8.37 -7.85
C ILE A 112 4.09 -8.45 -8.59
N LEU A 113 4.93 -7.43 -8.44
CA LEU A 113 6.26 -7.35 -9.05
C LEU A 113 7.31 -8.02 -8.14
N ILE A 114 8.31 -8.62 -8.76
CA ILE A 114 9.41 -9.26 -8.05
C ILE A 114 10.37 -8.18 -7.55
N VAL A 115 10.81 -8.33 -6.31
CA VAL A 115 11.88 -7.53 -5.71
C VAL A 115 13.10 -8.45 -5.56
N ASP A 116 14.11 -8.24 -6.39
CA ASP A 116 15.36 -9.00 -6.37
C ASP A 116 16.48 -8.24 -5.64
N ALA A 117 17.64 -8.88 -5.46
CA ALA A 117 18.78 -8.26 -4.80
C ALA A 117 19.32 -7.00 -5.52
N GLY A 118 19.13 -6.91 -6.84
CA GLY A 118 19.49 -5.73 -7.63
C GLY A 118 18.60 -4.53 -7.31
N VAL A 119 17.29 -4.77 -7.14
CA VAL A 119 16.35 -3.75 -6.63
C VAL A 119 16.76 -3.27 -5.24
N ILE A 120 17.07 -4.20 -4.33
CA ILE A 120 17.49 -3.86 -2.97
C ILE A 120 18.77 -3.01 -2.98
N SER A 121 19.77 -3.41 -3.77
CA SER A 121 21.03 -2.66 -3.88
C SER A 121 20.81 -1.22 -4.36
N LYS A 122 20.05 -1.05 -5.46
CA LYS A 122 19.71 0.29 -6.01
C LYS A 122 18.86 1.14 -5.06
N SER A 123 18.01 0.51 -4.24
CA SER A 123 17.19 1.24 -3.29
C SER A 123 18.00 2.03 -2.26
N ILE A 124 19.21 1.57 -1.92
CA ILE A 124 20.08 2.27 -0.95
C ILE A 124 20.51 3.64 -1.52
N ASP A 125 20.94 3.66 -2.79
CA ASP A 125 21.35 4.88 -3.48
C ASP A 125 20.16 5.85 -3.63
N LEU A 126 18.99 5.32 -4.01
CA LEU A 126 17.77 6.10 -4.18
C LEU A 126 17.27 6.67 -2.84
N GLY A 127 17.28 5.86 -1.78
CA GLY A 127 16.93 6.28 -0.43
C GLY A 127 17.82 7.40 0.06
N SER A 128 19.14 7.28 -0.13
CA SER A 128 20.08 8.34 0.20
C SER A 128 19.88 9.59 -0.64
N ARG A 129 19.59 9.44 -1.95
CA ARG A 129 19.44 10.57 -2.88
C ARG A 129 18.19 11.39 -2.61
N TYR A 130 17.07 10.74 -2.35
CA TYR A 130 15.76 11.38 -2.22
C TYR A 130 15.29 11.49 -0.76
N GLY A 131 16.07 11.00 0.21
CA GLY A 131 15.71 11.00 1.63
C GLY A 131 14.50 10.12 1.94
N LEU A 132 14.37 8.99 1.24
CA LEU A 132 13.26 8.05 1.41
C LEU A 132 13.60 6.99 2.47
N LEU A 133 12.58 6.55 3.20
CA LEU A 133 12.69 5.38 4.06
C LEU A 133 12.91 4.12 3.22
N THR A 134 13.41 3.06 3.87
CA THR A 134 13.89 1.85 3.19
C THR A 134 12.84 1.23 2.28
N THR A 135 11.59 1.11 2.74
CA THR A 135 10.50 0.51 1.96
C THR A 135 10.11 1.38 0.76
N ASP A 136 10.01 2.70 0.94
CA ASP A 136 9.70 3.63 -0.15
C ASP A 136 10.81 3.67 -1.20
N ALA A 137 12.06 3.56 -0.77
CA ALA A 137 13.20 3.46 -1.68
C ALA A 137 13.18 2.14 -2.47
N ILE A 138 12.75 1.02 -1.87
CA ILE A 138 12.53 -0.26 -2.56
C ILE A 138 11.39 -0.14 -3.57
N HIS A 139 10.29 0.52 -3.21
CA HIS A 139 9.19 0.80 -4.12
C HIS A 139 9.68 1.62 -5.31
N LEU A 140 10.40 2.72 -5.06
CA LEU A 140 10.99 3.57 -6.10
C LEU A 140 11.95 2.78 -7.01
N SER A 141 12.85 1.98 -6.43
CA SER A 141 13.76 1.14 -7.21
C SER A 141 13.01 0.13 -8.08
N THR A 142 11.91 -0.43 -7.56
CA THR A 142 11.07 -1.40 -8.28
C THR A 142 10.39 -0.73 -9.48
N ILE A 143 9.70 0.40 -9.27
CA ILE A 143 8.99 1.09 -10.36
C ILE A 143 9.96 1.53 -11.46
N MET A 144 11.16 1.99 -11.09
CA MET A 144 12.21 2.32 -12.06
C MET A 144 12.71 1.09 -12.83
N GLN A 145 12.95 -0.04 -12.16
CA GLN A 145 13.37 -1.29 -12.82
C GLN A 145 12.35 -1.80 -13.83
N TYR A 146 11.07 -1.62 -13.56
CA TYR A 146 9.98 -2.08 -14.42
C TYR A 146 9.47 -1.01 -15.39
N GLY A 147 10.09 0.18 -15.44
CA GLY A 147 9.70 1.27 -16.33
C GLY A 147 8.29 1.81 -16.06
N ILE A 148 7.90 1.90 -14.78
CA ILE A 148 6.62 2.44 -14.34
C ILE A 148 6.83 3.86 -13.83
N ASN A 149 6.11 4.80 -14.43
CA ASN A 149 6.26 6.21 -14.12
C ASN A 149 5.06 6.79 -13.36
N ASN A 150 4.00 6.00 -13.13
CA ASN A 150 2.80 6.45 -12.43
C ASN A 150 2.75 5.80 -11.04
N ILE A 151 2.49 6.61 -10.00
CA ILE A 151 2.29 6.14 -8.63
C ILE A 151 1.00 6.70 -8.04
N ALA A 152 0.15 5.83 -7.50
CA ALA A 152 -1.01 6.19 -6.69
C ALA A 152 -0.56 6.25 -5.22
N THR A 153 -0.39 7.44 -4.67
CA THR A 153 0.09 7.66 -3.29
C THR A 153 -0.43 8.99 -2.75
N ASN A 154 -0.61 9.07 -1.44
CA ASN A 154 -0.82 10.33 -0.72
C ASN A 154 0.42 10.82 0.04
N ASP A 155 1.56 10.12 -0.10
CA ASP A 155 2.80 10.48 0.57
C ASP A 155 3.54 11.58 -0.20
N SER A 156 3.80 12.70 0.48
CA SER A 156 4.54 13.84 -0.08
C SER A 156 6.03 13.55 -0.30
N ASP A 157 6.60 12.53 0.33
CA ASP A 157 8.03 12.23 0.21
C ASP A 157 8.45 11.87 -1.22
N PHE A 158 7.53 11.31 -2.01
CA PHE A 158 7.70 11.02 -3.43
C PHE A 158 7.66 12.27 -4.34
N GLU A 159 7.22 13.43 -3.85
CA GLU A 159 7.20 14.69 -4.65
C GLU A 159 8.60 15.15 -5.05
N ARG A 160 9.63 14.68 -4.35
CA ARG A 160 11.05 14.97 -4.64
C ARG A 160 11.62 14.17 -5.81
N VAL A 161 10.84 13.26 -6.39
CA VAL A 161 11.29 12.33 -7.44
C VAL A 161 10.73 12.77 -8.79
N ASP A 162 11.56 13.43 -9.59
CA ASP A 162 11.12 14.04 -10.86
C ASP A 162 10.70 13.01 -11.94
N SER A 163 11.17 11.76 -11.84
CA SER A 163 10.95 10.73 -12.85
C SER A 163 9.59 10.02 -12.74
N ILE A 164 8.76 10.39 -11.76
CA ILE A 164 7.48 9.75 -11.50
C ILE A 164 6.36 10.77 -11.40
N THR A 165 5.15 10.29 -11.63
CA THR A 165 3.92 11.06 -11.69
C THR A 165 3.00 10.59 -10.57
N LEU A 166 2.72 11.48 -9.62
CA LEU A 166 1.91 11.19 -8.45
C LEU A 166 0.42 11.41 -8.73
N TYR A 167 -0.40 10.44 -8.33
CA TYR A 167 -1.86 10.50 -8.31
C TYR A 167 -2.33 10.34 -6.86
N LYS A 168 -2.86 11.43 -6.28
CA LYS A 168 -3.31 11.50 -4.90
C LYS A 168 -4.82 11.20 -4.78
N PRO A 169 -5.27 10.59 -3.67
CA PRO A 169 -6.69 10.42 -3.41
C PRO A 169 -7.39 11.77 -3.23
N GLU A 170 -8.63 11.88 -3.71
CA GLU A 170 -9.49 13.03 -3.46
C GLU A 170 -10.07 12.99 -2.05
N LYS A 171 -10.31 14.16 -1.47
CA LYS A 171 -11.08 14.27 -0.23
C LYS A 171 -12.56 14.00 -0.51
N SER A 172 -13.21 13.22 0.34
CA SER A 172 -14.66 13.05 0.34
C SER A 172 -15.35 14.41 0.38
N LYS A 173 -16.39 14.57 -0.43
CA LYS A 173 -17.21 15.78 -0.41
C LYS A 173 -18.02 15.78 0.89
N ALA A 174 -17.85 16.84 1.69
CA ALA A 174 -18.65 17.08 2.89
C ALA A 174 -20.13 17.24 2.56
#